data_AF-A0A1E8FSZ1-F1
#
_entry.id   AF-A0A1E8FSZ1-F1
#
_cell.length_a   1.000
_cell.length_b   1.000
_cell.length_c   1.000
_cell.angle_alpha   90.00
_cell.angle_beta   90.00
_cell.angle_gamma   90.00
#
_symmetry.space_group_name_H-M   'P 1'
#
loop_
_entity.id
_entity.type
_entity.pdbx_description
1 polymer ?
#
loop_
_entity_poly.entity_id
_entity_poly.type
_entity_poly.pdbx_seq_one_letter_code
_entity_poly.pdbx_strand_id
1 'polypeptide(L)' 'MTSKRNWPGHTPLPKGLAVPARRALAHEGLETLEQLAEFGEERVAGLHGMGPKAMAQLQDAMEEAGISFGG' A
#
# COMPACT_ATOMS: atom_id res chain seq x y z
N MET A 1 19.69 16.55 3.75
CA MET A 1 18.44 16.92 4.44
C MET A 1 17.35 15.96 4.00
N THR A 2 17.30 14.77 4.57
CA THR A 2 16.15 13.86 4.37
C THR A 2 15.28 14.01 5.60
N SER A 3 14.20 14.78 5.44
CA SER A 3 13.22 15.04 6.49
C SER A 3 12.76 13.70 7.07
N LYS A 4 13.12 13.47 8.33
CA LYS A 4 12.47 12.50 9.20
C LYS A 4 11.01 12.95 9.32
N ARG A 5 10.15 12.49 8.41
CA ARG A 5 8.72 12.70 8.55
C ARG A 5 8.26 11.82 9.69
N ASN A 6 7.98 12.48 10.81
CA ASN A 6 7.33 11.94 11.98
C ASN A 6 5.90 11.52 11.60
N TRP A 7 5.76 10.37 10.94
CA TRP A 7 4.47 9.75 10.70
C TRP A 7 4.15 8.78 11.85
N PRO A 8 2.92 8.73 12.36
CA PRO A 8 2.45 7.66 13.24
C PRO A 8 2.29 6.33 12.45
N GLY A 9 3.31 5.95 11.68
CA GLY A 9 3.14 5.15 10.47
C GLY A 9 3.50 3.69 10.62
N HIS A 10 2.53 2.91 11.09
CA HIS A 10 2.62 1.45 11.18
C HIS A 10 1.32 0.78 10.75
N THR A 11 0.51 1.40 9.87
CA THR A 11 -0.74 0.75 9.46
C THR A 11 -0.40 -0.45 8.55
N PRO A 12 -0.60 -1.69 9.03
CA PRO A 12 -0.14 -2.86 8.32
C PRO A 12 -1.02 -3.13 7.10
N LEU A 13 -0.46 -3.80 6.10
CA LEU A 13 -1.21 -4.22 4.92
C LEU A 13 -2.37 -5.16 5.27
N PRO A 14 -3.49 -5.09 4.50
CA PRO A 14 -4.61 -5.99 4.69
C PRO A 14 -4.19 -7.47 4.54
N LYS A 15 -4.53 -8.28 5.53
CA LYS A 15 -4.17 -9.71 5.58
C LYS A 15 -4.85 -10.54 4.48
N GLY A 16 -5.93 -10.03 3.88
CA GLY A 16 -6.69 -10.68 2.80
C GLY A 16 -6.06 -10.56 1.40
N LEU A 17 -4.93 -9.86 1.27
CA LEU A 17 -4.22 -9.75 0.00
C LEU A 17 -3.79 -11.12 -0.52
N ALA A 18 -3.95 -11.30 -1.84
CA ALA A 18 -3.49 -12.49 -2.52
C ALA A 18 -1.97 -12.67 -2.33
N VAL A 19 -1.51 -13.92 -2.29
CA VAL A 19 -0.07 -14.26 -2.18
C VAL A 19 0.81 -13.50 -3.21
N PRO A 20 0.46 -13.40 -4.51
CA PRO A 20 1.28 -12.64 -5.45
C PRO A 20 1.33 -11.14 -5.13
N ALA A 21 0.20 -10.54 -4.75
CA ALA A 21 0.13 -9.14 -4.33
C ALA A 21 1.05 -8.86 -3.14
N ARG A 22 0.96 -9.68 -2.08
CA ARG A 22 1.81 -9.54 -0.88
C ARG A 22 3.29 -9.67 -1.21
N ARG A 23 3.65 -10.60 -2.11
CA ARG A 23 5.04 -10.78 -2.56
C ARG A 23 5.54 -9.58 -3.34
N ALA A 24 4.73 -9.01 -4.23
CA ALA A 24 5.13 -7.84 -5.00
C ALA A 24 5.32 -6.61 -4.09
N LEU A 25 4.44 -6.42 -3.10
CA LEU A 25 4.61 -5.36 -2.10
C LEU A 25 5.89 -5.54 -1.28
N ALA A 26 6.12 -6.74 -0.75
CA ALA A 26 7.33 -7.04 -0.01
C ALA A 26 8.61 -6.87 -0.87
N HIS A 27 8.54 -7.19 -2.17
CA HIS A 27 9.64 -6.99 -3.10
C HIS A 27 9.98 -5.50 -3.29
N GLU A 28 8.97 -4.63 -3.37
CA GLU A 28 9.15 -3.18 -3.43
C GLU A 28 9.46 -2.54 -2.06
N GLY A 29 9.47 -3.32 -0.97
CA GLY A 29 9.67 -2.81 0.39
C GLY A 29 8.47 -2.04 0.95
N LEU A 30 7.28 -2.30 0.41
CA LEU A 30 6.02 -1.69 0.82
C LEU A 30 5.38 -2.59 1.88
N GLU A 31 5.49 -2.19 3.15
CA GLU A 31 5.00 -2.93 4.31
C GLU A 31 3.82 -2.25 5.01
N THR A 32 3.56 -0.98 4.67
CA THR A 32 2.47 -0.19 5.24
C THR A 32 1.63 0.52 4.18
N LEU A 33 0.41 0.91 4.56
CA LEU A 33 -0.50 1.68 3.71
C LEU A 33 0.06 3.07 3.36
N GLU A 34 0.85 3.67 4.23
CA GLU A 34 1.46 4.99 3.97
C GLU A 34 2.55 4.90 2.91
N GLN A 35 3.35 3.85 2.93
CA GLN A 35 4.33 3.60 1.88
C GLN A 35 3.64 3.36 0.54
N LEU A 36 2.51 2.64 0.52
CA LEU A 36 1.69 2.49 -0.67
C LEU A 36 1.14 3.83 -1.17
N ALA A 37 0.66 4.66 -0.25
CA ALA A 37 0.17 5.99 -0.59
C ALA A 37 1.26 6.87 -1.20
N GLU A 38 2.49 6.82 -0.67
CA GLU A 38 3.64 7.53 -1.23
C GLU A 38 4.15 6.91 -2.55
N PHE A 39 3.98 5.60 -2.74
CA PHE A 39 4.35 4.91 -3.97
C PHE A 39 3.41 5.24 -5.14
N GLY A 40 2.14 5.53 -4.84
CA GLY A 40 1.12 5.96 -5.81
C GLY A 40 0.28 4.81 -6.36
N GLU A 41 -1.01 5.07 -6.58
CA GLU A 41 -2.01 4.05 -6.97
C GLU A 41 -1.63 3.33 -8.26
N GLU A 42 -1.24 4.08 -9.29
CA GLU A 42 -0.88 3.57 -10.61
C GLU A 42 0.33 2.63 -10.59
N ARG A 43 1.32 2.96 -9.74
CA ARG A 43 2.52 2.14 -9.55
C ARG A 43 2.17 0.86 -8.81
N VAL A 44 1.34 0.94 -7.77
CA VAL A 44 0.82 -0.23 -7.05
C VAL A 44 0.00 -1.11 -8.00
N ALA A 45 -0.92 -0.55 -8.77
CA ALA A 45 -1.75 -1.29 -9.73
C ALA A 45 -0.92 -2.03 -10.79
N GLY A 46 0.26 -1.50 -11.14
CA GLY A 46 1.20 -2.14 -12.04
C GLY A 46 1.96 -3.34 -11.45
N LEU A 47 1.89 -3.57 -10.13
CA LEU A 47 2.61 -4.66 -9.47
C LEU A 47 1.98 -6.02 -9.76
N HIS A 48 2.84 -7.04 -9.80
CA HIS A 48 2.41 -8.41 -10.10
C HIS A 48 1.43 -8.93 -9.04
N GLY A 49 0.19 -9.23 -9.46
CA GLY A 49 -0.86 -9.69 -8.56
C GLY A 49 -1.76 -8.59 -7.99
N MET A 50 -1.57 -7.32 -8.36
CA MET A 50 -2.47 -6.21 -8.04
C MET A 50 -3.69 -6.15 -8.96
N GLY A 51 -4.47 -7.24 -8.94
CA GLY A 51 -5.76 -7.27 -9.61
C GLY A 51 -6.80 -6.40 -8.91
N PRO A 52 -8.00 -6.23 -9.51
CA PRO A 52 -9.06 -5.37 -8.98
C PRO A 52 -9.47 -5.72 -7.54
N LYS A 53 -9.41 -7.01 -7.17
CA LYS A 53 -9.69 -7.46 -5.79
C LYS A 53 -8.60 -7.04 -4.79
N ALA A 54 -7.34 -7.00 -5.20
CA ALA A 54 -6.25 -6.55 -4.34
C ALA A 54 -6.32 -5.03 -4.16
N MET A 55 -6.53 -4.28 -5.25
CA MET A 55 -6.70 -2.83 -5.22
C MET A 55 -7.89 -2.40 -4.36
N ALA A 56 -9.04 -3.06 -4.51
CA ALA A 56 -10.22 -2.78 -3.68
C ALA A 56 -9.93 -2.99 -2.17
N GLN A 57 -9.22 -4.07 -1.80
CA GLN A 57 -8.85 -4.29 -0.40
C GLN A 57 -7.84 -3.27 0.14
N LEU A 58 -6.93 -2.79 -0.72
CA LEU A 58 -6.01 -1.72 -0.35
C LEU A 58 -6.77 -0.41 -0.13
N GLN A 59 -7.70 -0.05 -1.03
CA GLN A 59 -8.52 1.14 -0.90
C GLN A 59 -9.41 1.08 0.36
N ASP A 60 -10.07 -0.04 0.61
CA ASP A 60 -10.88 -0.26 1.82
C ASP A 60 -10.04 -0.09 3.10
N ALA A 61 -8.88 -0.75 3.18
CA ALA A 61 -7.98 -0.62 4.31
C ALA A 61 -7.42 0.81 4.47
N MET A 62 -7.18 1.51 3.36
CA MET A 62 -6.76 2.91 3.37
C MET A 62 -7.89 3.81 3.89
N GLU A 63 -9.12 3.62 3.42
CA GLU A 63 -10.27 4.39 3.85
C GLU A 63 -10.55 4.19 5.35
N GLU A 64 -10.51 2.95 5.85
CA GLU A 64 -10.62 2.65 7.28
C GLU A 64 -9.53 3.32 8.12
N ALA A 65 -8.33 3.45 7.56
CA ALA A 65 -7.20 4.11 8.20
C ALA A 65 -7.18 5.64 7.99
N GLY A 66 -8.09 6.20 7.19
CA GLY A 66 -8.08 7.61 6.80
C GLY A 66 -6.88 8.01 5.92
N ILE A 67 -6.29 7.04 5.22
CA ILE A 67 -5.18 7.20 4.27
C ILE A 67 -5.77 7.26 2.86
N SER A 68 -5.09 7.94 1.94
CA SER A 68 -5.45 7.93 0.52
C SER A 68 -4.17 7.89 -0.31
N PHE A 69 -4.23 7.35 -1.51
CA PHE A 69 -3.09 7.38 -2.42
C PHE A 69 -2.64 8.82 -2.66
N GLY A 70 -1.34 9.07 -2.54
CA GLY A 70 -0.73 10.31 -2.99
C GLY A 70 -0.79 10.33 -4.51
N GLY A 71 -1.51 11.31 -5.06
CA GLY A 71 -1.50 11.59 -6.48
C GLY A 71 -0.17 12.16 -6.97
#